data_AF-A0A4W6FEN9-F1
#
_entry.id   AF-A0A4W6FEN9-F1
#
_cell.length_a   1.000
_cell.length_b   1.000
_cell.length_c   1.000
_cell.angle_alpha   90.00
_cell.angle_beta   90.00
_cell.angle_gamma   90.00
#
_symmetry.space_group_name_H-M   'P 1'
#
loop_
_entity.id
_entity.type
_entity.pdbx_description
1 polymer ?
#
loop_
_entity_poly.entity_id
_entity_poly.type
_entity_poly.pdbx_seq_one_letter_code
_entity_poly.pdbx_strand_id
1 'polypeptide(L)'
;MTGAWVIMACRDVEKGEEAAASIRAEYPKAQVEVRELDLADTCSIRAFAQKFLREVNNLHILINNAGVMMCPYTKTTDGFEMHIGVNHLGHFLLTSLLIGLLKRSAPARIIVVSSLAHNFGWVRFHDLHSQGSYNSGLAYCQSKLANVLFARELARRLKGTQTHKQAHKTWENGRMTCSVLANKVVTQRGLVMLCAWSRSEEIKTKYRPTTNGRG
;
A
#
# COMPACT_ATOMS: atom_id res chain seq x y z
N MET A 1 -21.14 18.39 -3.05
CA MET A 1 -19.78 17.91 -3.41
C MET A 1 -19.90 16.43 -3.66
N THR A 2 -19.67 15.96 -4.89
CA THR A 2 -19.55 14.52 -5.16
C THR A 2 -18.21 14.07 -4.58
N GLY A 3 -18.20 13.08 -3.69
CA GLY A 3 -16.96 12.54 -3.14
C GLY A 3 -16.27 11.60 -4.13
N ALA A 4 -15.09 11.12 -3.77
CA ALA A 4 -14.45 10.02 -4.50
C ALA A 4 -15.21 8.70 -4.27
N TRP A 5 -15.26 7.85 -5.29
CA TRP A 5 -15.58 6.43 -5.15
C TRP A 5 -14.30 5.68 -4.79
N VAL A 6 -14.26 5.15 -3.57
CA VAL A 6 -13.10 4.48 -2.99
C VAL A 6 -13.32 2.97 -3.06
N ILE A 7 -12.38 2.27 -3.70
CA ILE A 7 -12.29 0.81 -3.68
C ILE A 7 -11.15 0.46 -2.72
N MET A 8 -11.50 -0.11 -1.58
CA MET A 8 -10.57 -0.67 -0.60
C MET A 8 -10.24 -2.10 -1.01
N ALA A 9 -9.05 -2.31 -1.55
CA ALA A 9 -8.56 -3.62 -1.93
C ALA A 9 -7.76 -4.22 -0.77
N CYS A 10 -8.25 -5.30 -0.17
CA CYS A 10 -7.62 -5.91 1.00
C CYS A 10 -7.73 -7.44 0.98
N ARG A 11 -6.80 -8.10 1.65
CA ARG A 11 -6.78 -9.56 1.77
C ARG A 11 -7.92 -10.09 2.63
N ASP A 12 -8.23 -9.38 3.72
CA ASP A 12 -9.28 -9.73 4.67
C ASP A 12 -10.49 -8.83 4.40
N VAL A 13 -11.48 -9.38 3.68
CA VAL A 13 -12.66 -8.63 3.23
C VAL A 13 -13.56 -8.26 4.41
N GLU A 14 -13.66 -9.13 5.42
CA GLU A 14 -14.46 -8.87 6.62
C GLU A 14 -13.93 -7.66 7.38
N LYS A 15 -12.62 -7.63 7.69
CA LYS A 15 -11.98 -6.45 8.32
C LYS A 15 -12.04 -5.21 7.43
N GLY A 16 -11.98 -5.39 6.11
CA GLY A 16 -12.17 -4.32 5.15
C GLY A 16 -13.57 -3.70 5.25
N GLU A 17 -14.62 -4.53 5.34
CA GLU A 17 -16.01 -4.09 5.43
C GLU A 17 -16.33 -3.45 6.77
N GLU A 18 -15.74 -3.90 7.87
CA GLU A 18 -15.82 -3.20 9.17
C GLU A 18 -15.29 -1.75 9.06
N ALA A 19 -14.12 -1.58 8.42
CA ALA A 19 -13.51 -0.28 8.22
C ALA A 19 -14.35 0.59 7.25
N ALA A 20 -14.85 0.01 6.16
CA ALA A 20 -15.70 0.70 5.20
C ALA A 20 -17.04 1.12 5.84
N ALA A 21 -17.63 0.27 6.67
CA ALA A 21 -18.85 0.59 7.43
C ALA A 21 -18.63 1.78 8.38
N SER A 22 -17.50 1.81 9.08
CA SER A 22 -17.12 2.94 9.94
C SER A 22 -17.00 4.25 9.14
N ILE A 23 -16.37 4.21 7.96
CA ILE A 23 -16.26 5.38 7.08
C ILE A 23 -17.63 5.82 6.57
N ARG A 24 -18.48 4.88 6.13
CA ARG A 24 -19.83 5.20 5.64
C ARG A 24 -20.73 5.78 6.74
N ALA A 25 -20.55 5.36 8.00
CA ALA A 25 -21.27 5.91 9.14
C ALA A 25 -20.84 7.37 9.44
N GLU A 26 -19.55 7.67 9.40
CA GLU A 26 -19.02 9.03 9.63
C GLU A 26 -19.29 9.95 8.43
N TYR A 27 -19.29 9.40 7.20
CA TYR A 27 -19.48 10.13 5.95
C TYR A 27 -20.58 9.47 5.09
N PRO A 28 -21.87 9.73 5.34
CA PRO A 28 -22.98 9.05 4.67
C PRO A 28 -23.05 9.19 3.14
N LYS A 29 -22.33 10.16 2.57
CA LYS A 29 -22.23 10.37 1.11
C LYS A 29 -20.97 9.75 0.49
N ALA A 30 -20.10 9.14 1.30
CA ALA A 30 -18.91 8.46 0.80
C ALA A 30 -19.32 7.16 0.08
N GLN A 31 -18.77 6.97 -1.11
CA GLN A 31 -18.92 5.72 -1.84
C GLN A 31 -17.69 4.87 -1.57
N VAL A 32 -17.83 3.86 -0.73
CA VAL A 32 -16.74 2.96 -0.35
C VAL A 32 -17.17 1.52 -0.61
N GLU A 33 -16.39 0.82 -1.43
CA GLU A 33 -16.54 -0.60 -1.75
C GLU A 33 -15.29 -1.35 -1.30
N VAL A 34 -15.45 -2.58 -0.81
CA VAL A 34 -14.33 -3.47 -0.48
C VAL A 34 -14.20 -4.53 -1.55
N ARG A 35 -12.98 -4.81 -1.98
CA ARG A 35 -12.67 -5.90 -2.91
C ARG A 35 -11.50 -6.72 -2.37
N GLU A 36 -11.56 -8.02 -2.59
CA GLU A 36 -10.48 -8.92 -2.22
C GLU A 36 -9.23 -8.67 -3.08
N LEU A 37 -8.07 -8.55 -2.44
CA LEU A 37 -6.76 -8.51 -3.08
C LEU A 37 -5.69 -8.99 -2.09
N ASP A 38 -5.03 -10.10 -2.42
CA ASP A 38 -3.82 -10.51 -1.72
C ASP A 38 -2.57 -10.14 -2.55
N LEU A 39 -1.75 -9.25 -2.01
CA LEU A 39 -0.50 -8.84 -2.63
C LEU A 39 0.65 -9.86 -2.47
N ALA A 40 0.44 -10.89 -1.64
CA ALA A 40 1.34 -12.03 -1.49
C ALA A 40 1.04 -13.17 -2.48
N ASP A 41 0.12 -12.98 -3.43
CA ASP A 41 -0.21 -13.98 -4.45
C ASP A 41 -0.40 -13.31 -5.83
N THR A 42 0.48 -13.62 -6.78
CA THR A 42 0.37 -13.05 -8.13
C THR A 42 -0.89 -13.50 -8.88
N CYS A 43 -1.47 -14.65 -8.56
CA CYS A 43 -2.75 -15.08 -9.11
C CYS A 43 -3.88 -14.18 -8.62
N SER A 44 -3.94 -13.90 -7.30
CA SER A 44 -4.88 -12.94 -6.71
C SER A 44 -4.75 -11.55 -7.35
N ILE A 45 -3.53 -11.03 -7.51
CA ILE A 45 -3.28 -9.72 -8.13
C ILE A 45 -3.81 -9.67 -9.58
N ARG A 46 -3.54 -10.72 -10.37
CA ARG A 46 -3.98 -10.80 -11.77
C ARG A 46 -5.50 -10.92 -11.87
N ALA A 47 -6.11 -11.77 -11.04
CA ALA A 47 -7.55 -11.95 -11.00
C ALA A 47 -8.26 -10.64 -10.61
N PHE A 48 -7.76 -9.96 -9.58
CA PHE A 48 -8.24 -8.65 -9.16
C PHE A 48 -8.14 -7.63 -10.31
N ALA A 49 -6.97 -7.48 -10.92
CA ALA A 49 -6.77 -6.50 -11.99
C ALA A 49 -7.65 -6.78 -13.21
N GLN A 50 -7.80 -8.05 -13.61
CA GLN A 50 -8.69 -8.44 -14.70
C GLN A 50 -10.15 -8.09 -14.40
N LYS A 51 -10.64 -8.40 -13.20
CA LYS A 51 -12.00 -8.05 -12.78
C LYS A 51 -12.19 -6.53 -12.73
N PHE A 52 -11.23 -5.82 -12.14
CA PHE A 52 -11.23 -4.37 -12.06
C PHE A 52 -11.32 -3.71 -13.44
N LEU A 53 -10.51 -4.15 -14.40
CA LEU A 53 -10.49 -3.60 -15.77
C LEU A 53 -11.78 -3.88 -16.56
N ARG A 54 -12.56 -4.90 -16.20
CA ARG A 54 -13.88 -5.17 -16.82
C ARG A 54 -14.98 -4.27 -16.24
N GLU A 55 -14.89 -3.94 -14.96
CA GLU A 55 -15.96 -3.26 -14.21
C GLU A 55 -15.73 -1.75 -14.08
N VAL A 56 -14.48 -1.29 -14.12
CA VAL A 56 -14.09 0.09 -13.83
C VAL A 56 -13.52 0.75 -15.07
N ASN A 57 -14.26 1.75 -15.58
CA ASN A 57 -13.90 2.49 -16.78
C ASN A 57 -12.85 3.59 -16.55
N ASN A 58 -12.72 4.09 -15.31
CA ASN A 58 -11.75 5.12 -14.99
C ASN A 58 -11.06 4.89 -13.65
N LEU A 59 -9.74 5.06 -13.60
CA LEU A 59 -8.94 5.04 -12.38
C LEU A 59 -8.09 6.31 -12.30
N HIS A 60 -8.47 7.20 -11.39
CA HIS A 60 -7.83 8.50 -11.28
C HIS A 60 -6.73 8.52 -10.20
N ILE A 61 -6.87 7.71 -9.16
CA ILE A 61 -5.90 7.64 -8.07
C ILE A 61 -5.64 6.17 -7.73
N LEU A 62 -4.40 5.72 -7.86
CA LEU A 62 -3.93 4.46 -7.31
C LEU A 62 -3.06 4.74 -6.09
N ILE A 63 -3.42 4.19 -4.93
CA ILE A 63 -2.60 4.25 -3.71
C ILE A 63 -2.06 2.87 -3.36
N ASN A 64 -0.76 2.72 -3.58
CA ASN A 64 0.04 1.58 -3.13
C ASN A 64 0.41 1.79 -1.65
N ASN A 65 -0.55 1.55 -0.76
CA ASN A 65 -0.43 1.79 0.68
C ASN A 65 -0.13 0.53 1.49
N ALA A 66 -0.69 -0.63 1.10
CA ALA A 66 -0.60 -1.85 1.90
C ALA A 66 0.86 -2.22 2.20
N GLY A 67 1.04 -2.85 3.34
CA GLY A 67 2.31 -3.46 3.67
C GLY A 67 2.31 -4.24 4.97
N VAL A 68 3.31 -5.09 5.07
CA VAL A 68 3.70 -5.83 6.28
C VAL A 68 4.99 -5.23 6.83
N MET A 69 5.16 -5.32 8.14
CA MET A 69 6.30 -4.71 8.84
C MET A 69 6.82 -5.67 9.91
N MET A 70 8.14 -5.85 9.92
CA MET A 70 8.88 -6.63 10.91
C MET A 70 8.34 -8.05 11.15
N CYS A 71 7.73 -8.68 10.16
CA CYS A 71 7.22 -10.04 10.27
C CYS A 71 8.37 -11.09 10.28
N PRO A 72 8.15 -12.29 10.87
CA PRO A 72 9.11 -13.39 10.77
C PRO A 72 9.39 -13.78 9.31
N TYR A 73 10.50 -14.49 9.08
CA TYR A 73 10.84 -14.96 7.74
C TYR A 73 9.73 -15.88 7.21
N THR A 74 9.06 -15.40 6.19
CA THR A 74 7.99 -16.11 5.49
C THR A 74 8.09 -15.77 4.01
N LYS A 75 7.43 -16.57 3.19
CA LYS A 75 7.39 -16.38 1.74
C LYS A 75 5.96 -16.12 1.28
N THR A 76 5.84 -15.33 0.24
CA THR A 76 4.61 -15.21 -0.56
C THR A 76 4.28 -16.54 -1.22
N THR A 77 3.07 -16.68 -1.78
CA THR A 77 2.66 -17.87 -2.55
C THR A 77 3.66 -18.16 -3.68
N ASP A 78 4.18 -17.11 -4.32
CA ASP A 78 5.17 -17.20 -5.41
C ASP A 78 6.63 -17.41 -4.92
N GLY A 79 6.87 -17.54 -3.61
CA GLY A 79 8.19 -17.84 -3.05
C GLY A 79 9.09 -16.63 -2.76
N PHE A 80 8.58 -15.40 -2.89
CA PHE A 80 9.33 -14.18 -2.55
C PHE A 80 9.33 -13.95 -1.04
N GLU A 81 10.39 -13.36 -0.49
CA GLU A 81 10.39 -12.89 0.90
C GLU A 81 9.22 -11.92 1.15
N MET A 82 8.56 -12.08 2.29
CA MET A 82 7.26 -11.45 2.56
C MET A 82 7.25 -9.92 2.48
N HIS A 83 8.24 -9.22 3.01
CA HIS A 83 8.30 -7.75 2.94
C HIS A 83 8.49 -7.25 1.52
N ILE A 84 9.51 -7.76 0.79
CA ILE A 84 9.74 -7.32 -0.60
C ILE A 84 8.61 -7.77 -1.52
N GLY A 85 8.07 -8.96 -1.28
CA GLY A 85 6.93 -9.54 -1.99
C GLY A 85 5.69 -8.65 -1.89
N VAL A 86 5.21 -8.41 -0.67
CA VAL A 86 3.97 -7.63 -0.44
C VAL A 86 4.18 -6.13 -0.66
N ASN A 87 5.17 -5.54 0.01
CA ASN A 87 5.30 -4.08 0.05
C ASN A 87 5.74 -3.49 -1.28
N HIS A 88 6.41 -4.27 -2.13
CA HIS A 88 7.00 -3.80 -3.38
C HIS A 88 6.56 -4.61 -4.61
N LEU A 89 6.86 -5.90 -4.71
CA LEU A 89 6.64 -6.69 -5.94
C LEU A 89 5.15 -6.82 -6.28
N GLY A 90 4.29 -7.04 -5.30
CA GLY A 90 2.84 -7.10 -5.50
C GLY A 90 2.28 -5.77 -6.01
N HIS A 91 2.70 -4.66 -5.40
CA HIS A 91 2.31 -3.31 -5.85
C HIS A 91 2.87 -2.97 -7.24
N PHE A 92 4.10 -3.40 -7.54
CA PHE A 92 4.71 -3.25 -8.85
C PHE A 92 3.88 -3.96 -9.93
N LEU A 93 3.48 -5.21 -9.67
CA LEU A 93 2.64 -5.99 -10.59
C LEU A 93 1.26 -5.33 -10.76
N LEU A 94 0.57 -4.99 -9.67
CA LEU A 94 -0.73 -4.33 -9.71
C LEU A 94 -0.67 -3.03 -10.53
N THR A 95 0.32 -2.18 -10.24
CA THR A 95 0.51 -0.91 -10.95
C THR A 95 0.76 -1.15 -12.44
N SER A 96 1.57 -2.15 -12.78
CA SER A 96 1.90 -2.48 -14.17
C SER A 96 0.67 -2.98 -14.94
N LEU A 97 -0.21 -3.75 -14.30
CA LEU A 97 -1.45 -4.24 -14.91
C LEU A 97 -2.47 -3.11 -15.12
N LEU A 98 -2.55 -2.15 -14.19
CA LEU A 98 -3.51 -1.04 -14.24
C LEU A 98 -2.98 0.20 -14.98
N ILE A 99 -1.71 0.22 -15.40
CA ILE A 99 -1.06 1.42 -15.97
C ILE A 99 -1.76 1.93 -17.23
N GLY A 100 -2.31 1.03 -18.05
CA GLY A 100 -3.04 1.38 -19.26
C GLY A 100 -4.32 2.16 -18.94
N LEU A 101 -5.06 1.74 -17.91
CA LEU A 101 -6.26 2.43 -17.44
C LEU A 101 -5.92 3.79 -16.84
N LEU A 102 -4.91 3.86 -15.96
CA LEU A 102 -4.42 5.11 -15.37
C LEU A 102 -4.02 6.15 -16.43
N LYS A 103 -3.40 5.72 -17.54
CA LYS A 103 -3.06 6.63 -18.65
C LYS A 103 -4.29 7.15 -19.39
N ARG A 104 -5.32 6.31 -19.59
CA ARG A 104 -6.57 6.71 -20.26
C ARG A 104 -7.44 7.60 -19.38
N SER A 105 -7.39 7.44 -18.06
CA SER A 105 -8.14 8.21 -17.07
C SER A 105 -7.45 9.51 -16.65
N ALA A 106 -6.56 10.05 -17.49
CA ALA A 106 -5.85 11.27 -17.18
C ALA A 106 -6.83 12.46 -16.97
N PRO A 107 -6.57 13.36 -16.00
CA PRO A 107 -5.39 13.37 -15.12
C PRO A 107 -5.48 12.30 -14.03
N ALA A 108 -4.43 11.49 -13.90
CA ALA A 108 -4.37 10.39 -12.94
C ALA A 108 -3.12 10.50 -12.04
N ARG A 109 -3.14 9.84 -10.88
CA ARG A 109 -2.03 9.85 -9.92
C ARG A 109 -1.76 8.46 -9.37
N ILE A 110 -0.47 8.17 -9.20
CA ILE A 110 0.00 6.97 -8.51
C ILE A 110 0.76 7.43 -7.27
N ILE A 111 0.28 7.01 -6.12
CA ILE A 111 0.85 7.32 -4.80
C ILE A 111 1.46 6.05 -4.26
N VAL A 112 2.76 6.07 -4.00
CA VAL A 112 3.49 4.94 -3.40
C VAL A 112 3.86 5.32 -1.98
N VAL A 113 3.34 4.56 -1.01
CA VAL A 113 3.63 4.80 0.40
C VAL A 113 4.94 4.12 0.79
N SER A 114 5.87 4.92 1.30
CA SER A 114 7.14 4.45 1.86
C SER A 114 7.16 4.72 3.39
N SER A 115 8.34 4.76 4.00
CA SER A 115 8.56 5.02 5.43
C SER A 115 9.94 5.62 5.62
N LEU A 116 10.19 6.36 6.72
CA LEU A 116 11.54 6.82 7.09
C LEU A 116 12.57 5.68 7.19
N ALA A 117 12.09 4.45 7.41
CA ALA A 117 12.90 3.22 7.35
C ALA A 117 13.72 3.08 6.05
N HIS A 118 13.27 3.65 4.93
CA HIS A 118 14.03 3.59 3.68
C HIS A 118 15.43 4.22 3.75
N ASN A 119 15.64 5.19 4.66
CA ASN A 119 16.96 5.82 4.87
C ASN A 119 18.01 4.83 5.40
N PHE A 120 17.57 3.73 6.02
CA PHE A 120 18.42 2.67 6.56
C PHE A 120 18.41 1.41 5.68
N GLY A 121 17.75 1.48 4.51
CA GLY A 121 17.62 0.36 3.59
C GLY A 121 18.79 0.28 2.61
N TRP A 122 19.08 -0.93 2.16
CA TRP A 122 19.91 -1.17 0.98
C TRP A 122 19.29 -2.29 0.16
N VAL A 123 19.34 -2.20 -1.17
CA VAL A 123 18.84 -3.25 -2.05
C VAL A 123 19.94 -4.28 -2.24
N ARG A 124 19.79 -5.44 -1.61
CA ARG A 124 20.71 -6.56 -1.79
C ARG A 124 20.37 -7.31 -3.08
N PHE A 125 20.85 -6.83 -4.22
CA PHE A 125 20.57 -7.44 -5.52
C PHE A 125 21.02 -8.91 -5.62
N HIS A 126 22.05 -9.31 -4.89
CA HIS A 126 22.56 -10.69 -4.86
C HIS A 126 21.74 -11.63 -3.95
N ASP A 127 20.94 -11.09 -3.03
CA ASP A 127 20.07 -11.85 -2.13
C ASP A 127 18.84 -11.01 -1.78
N LEU A 128 17.98 -10.82 -2.79
CA LEU A 128 16.77 -10.02 -2.64
C LEU A 128 15.78 -10.67 -1.65
N HIS A 129 15.88 -11.99 -1.48
CA HIS A 129 14.96 -12.82 -0.70
C HIS A 129 15.46 -13.15 0.72
N SER A 130 16.60 -12.59 1.14
CA SER A 130 17.14 -12.80 2.48
C SER A 130 17.35 -14.25 2.86
N GLN A 131 17.79 -15.07 1.91
CA GLN A 131 17.98 -16.50 2.12
C GLN A 131 19.21 -16.82 2.96
N GLY A 132 20.24 -15.96 2.94
CA GLY A 132 21.47 -16.20 3.69
C GLY A 132 21.36 -15.81 5.17
N SER A 133 20.86 -14.61 5.46
CA SER A 133 20.65 -14.11 6.82
C SER A 133 19.45 -13.16 6.85
N TYR A 134 18.40 -13.56 7.58
CA TYR A 134 17.19 -12.78 7.69
C TYR A 134 17.22 -11.86 8.90
N ASN A 135 17.03 -10.57 8.65
CA ASN A 135 16.74 -9.56 9.67
C ASN A 135 15.48 -8.82 9.24
N SER A 136 14.41 -8.92 10.05
CA SER A 136 13.09 -8.39 9.69
C SER A 136 13.07 -6.87 9.54
N GLY A 137 13.89 -6.14 10.32
CA GLY A 137 14.07 -4.71 10.19
C GLY A 137 14.74 -4.33 8.88
N LEU A 138 15.87 -4.96 8.53
CA LEU A 138 16.58 -4.71 7.28
C LEU A 138 15.74 -5.09 6.04
N ALA A 139 15.02 -6.22 6.09
CA ALA A 139 14.11 -6.64 5.02
C ALA A 139 12.99 -5.61 4.81
N TYR A 140 12.40 -5.09 5.89
CA TYR A 140 11.42 -4.01 5.82
C TYR A 140 12.03 -2.72 5.24
N CYS A 141 13.19 -2.28 5.72
CA CYS A 141 13.89 -1.11 5.20
C CYS A 141 14.21 -1.24 3.71
N GLN A 142 14.68 -2.41 3.26
CA GLN A 142 14.90 -2.74 1.85
C GLN A 142 13.61 -2.57 1.04
N SER A 143 12.48 -3.11 1.53
CA SER A 143 11.19 -3.01 0.84
C SER A 143 10.73 -1.54 0.68
N LYS A 144 10.95 -0.71 1.69
CA LYS A 144 10.57 0.72 1.66
C LYS A 144 11.51 1.56 0.80
N LEU A 145 12.79 1.20 0.70
CA LEU A 145 13.71 1.76 -0.29
C LEU A 145 13.29 1.39 -1.71
N ALA A 146 12.92 0.14 -1.96
CA ALA A 146 12.43 -0.32 -3.26
C ALA A 146 11.21 0.50 -3.72
N ASN A 147 10.28 0.84 -2.80
CA ASN A 147 9.15 1.73 -3.09
C ASN A 147 9.58 3.14 -3.54
N VAL A 148 10.62 3.73 -2.92
CA VAL A 148 11.15 5.05 -3.34
C VAL A 148 11.79 4.97 -4.72
N LEU A 149 12.62 3.95 -4.95
CA LEU A 149 13.28 3.74 -6.25
C LEU A 149 12.25 3.50 -7.35
N PHE A 150 11.23 2.69 -7.08
CA PHE A 150 10.12 2.44 -7.99
C PHE A 150 9.35 3.71 -8.32
N ALA A 151 8.97 4.51 -7.32
CA ALA A 151 8.28 5.77 -7.55
C ALA A 151 9.10 6.71 -8.44
N ARG A 152 10.42 6.79 -8.22
CA ARG A 152 11.34 7.61 -9.05
C ARG A 152 11.46 7.09 -10.49
N GLU A 153 11.56 5.78 -10.67
CA GLU A 153 11.72 5.19 -12.00
C GLU A 153 10.40 5.20 -12.79
N LEU A 154 9.28 4.87 -12.16
CA LEU A 154 7.95 5.00 -12.75
C LEU A 154 7.71 6.44 -13.19
N ALA A 155 8.12 7.39 -12.35
CA ALA A 155 8.06 8.81 -12.64
C ALA A 155 8.87 9.22 -13.87
N ARG A 156 10.06 8.64 -14.05
CA ARG A 156 10.89 8.88 -15.24
C ARG A 156 10.23 8.31 -16.50
N ARG A 157 9.67 7.11 -16.41
CA ARG A 157 8.99 6.42 -17.53
C ARG A 157 7.67 7.06 -17.96
N LEU A 158 6.96 7.71 -17.03
CA LEU A 158 5.70 8.42 -17.30
C LEU A 158 5.90 9.91 -17.65
N LYS A 159 7.15 10.38 -17.79
CA LYS A 159 7.41 11.75 -18.22
C LYS A 159 6.77 12.00 -19.60
N GLY A 160 5.94 13.03 -19.71
CA GLY A 160 5.17 13.33 -20.92
C GLY A 160 3.73 12.79 -20.92
N THR A 161 3.33 12.01 -19.92
CA THR A 161 1.91 11.68 -19.70
C THR A 161 1.29 12.63 -18.67
N GLN A 162 -0.03 12.84 -18.73
CA GLN A 162 -0.79 13.60 -17.72
C GLN A 162 -1.04 12.77 -16.43
N THR A 163 -0.14 11.84 -16.12
CA THR A 163 -0.17 11.03 -14.89
C THR A 163 0.82 11.63 -13.89
N HIS A 164 0.31 12.31 -12.86
CA HIS A 164 1.09 13.04 -11.87
C HIS A 164 1.50 12.17 -10.67
N LYS A 165 2.53 12.60 -9.93
CA LYS A 165 3.22 11.82 -8.90
C LYS A 165 2.99 12.43 -7.52
N GLN A 166 2.95 11.59 -6.48
CA GLN A 166 3.28 12.03 -5.12
C GLN A 166 3.81 10.87 -4.28
N ALA A 167 5.03 11.00 -3.75
CA ALA A 167 5.54 10.12 -2.71
C ALA A 167 5.25 10.80 -1.35
N HIS A 168 4.43 10.17 -0.52
CA HIS A 168 4.14 10.69 0.82
C HIS A 168 5.11 10.07 1.84
N LYS A 169 5.76 10.94 2.63
CA LYS A 169 6.45 10.59 3.87
C LYS A 169 5.42 10.64 4.99
N THR A 170 5.19 9.55 5.71
CA THR A 170 4.28 9.52 6.86
C THR A 170 5.08 9.59 8.15
N TRP A 171 5.05 10.76 8.81
CA TRP A 171 5.31 10.90 10.25
C TRP A 171 4.64 12.21 10.74
N GLU A 172 3.49 12.09 11.40
CA GLU A 172 2.90 13.15 12.23
C GLU A 172 2.40 12.52 13.53
N ASN A 173 2.93 12.99 14.66
CA ASN A 173 2.40 12.85 16.03
C ASN A 173 2.03 11.44 16.52
N GLY A 174 2.86 10.42 16.22
CA GLY A 174 2.82 9.15 16.95
C GLY A 174 1.52 8.34 16.84
N ARG A 175 0.63 8.66 15.89
CA ARG A 175 -0.58 7.89 15.57
C ARG A 175 -0.77 7.86 14.06
N MET A 176 -0.77 6.67 13.46
CA MET A 176 -1.38 6.48 12.14
C MET A 176 -2.90 6.38 12.34
N THR A 177 -3.61 7.50 12.27
CA THR A 177 -5.06 7.48 12.11
C THR A 177 -5.40 7.75 10.65
N CYS A 178 -6.13 6.81 10.05
CA CYS A 178 -6.64 6.79 8.67
C CYS A 178 -7.46 8.06 8.30
N SER A 179 -7.92 8.82 9.30
CA SER A 179 -8.78 9.99 9.11
C SER A 179 -8.15 11.09 8.23
N VAL A 180 -6.84 11.28 8.26
CA VAL A 180 -6.19 12.41 7.54
C VAL A 180 -6.03 12.14 6.03
N LEU A 181 -5.72 10.91 5.62
CA LEU A 181 -5.62 10.54 4.19
C LEU A 181 -7.01 10.40 3.55
N ALA A 182 -7.99 9.85 4.29
CA ALA A 182 -9.38 9.83 3.85
C ALA A 182 -9.92 11.27 3.67
N ASN A 183 -9.71 12.16 4.64
CA ASN A 183 -10.21 13.54 4.58
C ASN A 183 -9.65 14.37 3.41
N LYS A 184 -8.38 14.18 3.04
CA LYS A 184 -7.79 14.92 1.90
C LYS A 184 -8.19 14.37 0.52
N VAL A 185 -8.57 13.09 0.41
CA VAL A 185 -8.86 12.47 -0.89
C VAL A 185 -10.36 12.36 -1.17
N VAL A 186 -11.20 12.18 -0.15
CA VAL A 186 -12.68 12.10 -0.28
C VAL A 186 -13.30 13.41 -0.81
N THR A 187 -12.57 14.53 -0.77
CA THR A 187 -13.03 15.83 -1.25
C THR A 187 -12.88 16.06 -2.76
N GLN A 188 -12.25 15.14 -3.51
CA GLN A 188 -12.08 15.30 -4.96
C GLN A 188 -13.29 14.76 -5.73
N ARG A 189 -13.88 15.61 -6.59
CA ARG A 189 -15.14 15.31 -7.29
C ARG A 189 -14.97 14.24 -8.37
N GLY A 190 -15.75 13.16 -8.28
CA GLY A 190 -15.95 12.19 -9.37
C GLY A 190 -14.77 11.25 -9.63
N LEU A 191 -13.81 11.16 -8.70
CA LEU A 191 -12.64 10.32 -8.87
C LEU A 191 -12.88 8.90 -8.39
N VAL A 192 -12.18 7.95 -9.02
CA VAL A 192 -12.10 6.56 -8.56
C VAL A 192 -10.72 6.38 -7.95
N MET A 193 -10.71 5.91 -6.70
CA MET A 193 -9.52 5.73 -5.89
C MET A 193 -9.41 4.26 -5.51
N LEU A 194 -8.32 3.61 -5.89
CA LEU A 194 -8.00 2.26 -5.45
C LEU A 194 -6.95 2.33 -4.33
N CYS A 195 -7.30 1.81 -3.16
CA CYS A 195 -6.41 1.73 -1.99
C CYS A 195 -6.10 0.27 -1.67
N ALA A 196 -4.86 -0.16 -1.87
CA ALA A 196 -4.40 -1.40 -1.25
C ALA A 196 -4.29 -1.18 0.27
N TRP A 197 -5.04 -1.94 1.06
CA TRP A 197 -5.17 -1.74 2.50
C TRP A 197 -4.68 -2.98 3.28
N SER A 198 -3.81 -2.74 4.25
CA SER A 198 -3.52 -3.69 5.32
C SER A 198 -3.63 -2.96 6.66
N ARG A 199 -4.30 -3.59 7.63
CA ARG A 199 -4.22 -3.16 9.03
C ARG A 199 -2.89 -3.69 9.57
N SER A 200 -1.97 -2.82 10.00
CA SER A 200 -0.88 -3.30 10.84
C SER A 200 -1.52 -3.72 12.16
N GLU A 201 -1.55 -5.02 12.44
CA GLU A 201 -1.76 -5.45 13.81
C GLU A 201 -0.63 -4.84 14.64
N GLU A 202 -1.02 -4.03 15.63
CA GLU A 202 -0.12 -3.62 16.69
C GLU A 202 0.44 -4.88 17.33
N ILE A 203 1.69 -5.23 17.02
CA ILE A 203 2.47 -6.10 17.88
C ILE A 203 2.64 -5.31 19.18
N LYS A 204 1.76 -5.57 20.15
CA LYS A 204 1.92 -5.17 21.54
C LYS A 204 3.12 -5.92 22.12
N THR A 205 4.34 -5.49 21.81
CA THR A 205 5.48 -5.80 22.67
C THR A 205 5.27 -5.04 23.96
N LYS A 206 4.79 -5.75 25.00
CA LYS A 206 4.90 -5.35 26.40
C LYS A 206 6.34 -4.94 26.68
N TYR A 207 6.62 -3.64 26.68
CA TYR A 207 7.77 -3.12 27.40
C TYR A 207 7.40 -3.21 28.88
N ARG A 208 7.81 -4.30 29.55
CA ARG A 208 7.86 -4.32 31.02
C ARG A 208 8.89 -3.25 31.41
N PRO A 209 8.54 -2.22 32.20
CA PRO A 209 9.57 -1.49 32.91
C PRO A 209 10.24 -2.50 33.84
N THR A 210 11.52 -2.75 33.63
CA THR A 210 12.38 -3.41 34.60
C THR A 210 12.28 -2.63 35.91
N THR A 211 11.72 -3.28 36.93
CA THR A 211 11.90 -2.88 38.31
C THR A 211 13.39 -2.95 38.63
N ASN A 212 14.05 -1.80 38.75
CA ASN A 212 15.30 -1.72 39.50
C ASN A 212 14.95 -1.20 40.88
N GLY A 213 14.85 -2.14 41.82
CA GLY A 213 15.02 -1.84 43.23
C GLY A 213 16.51 -1.77 43.57
N ARG A 214 16.78 -0.82 44.49
CA ARG A 214 17.87 -0.75 45.49
C ARG A 214 19.25 -0.26 45.05
N GLY A 215 19.58 0.89 45.62
CA GLY A 215 20.89 1.44 45.94
C GLY A 215 20.63 2.67 46.80
#